data_AF-A0A075D2Y8-F1
#
_entry.id   AF-A0A075D2Y8-F1
#
_cell.length_a   1.000
_cell.length_b   1.000
_cell.length_c   1.000
_cell.angle_alpha   90.00
_cell.angle_beta   90.00
_cell.angle_gamma   90.00
#
_symmetry.space_group_name_H-M   'P 1'
#
loop_
_entity.id
_entity.type
_entity.pdbx_description
1 polymer ?
#
loop_
_entity_poly.entity_id
_entity_poly.type
_entity_poly.pdbx_seq_one_letter_code
_entity_poly.pdbx_strand_id
1 'polypeptide(L)'
;FWLGGDFIKNDEPQGNQPFAPFRETMRLVADAMRRAQDETGEPKLFSANITADDPFEMIARGEYVLETFAENADHVAFLVDGYVGGPAAVTTCRRRFPAQFLHYHRAGHG
;
A
#
# COMPACT_ATOMS: atom_id res chain seq x y z
N PHE A 1 -16.51 -3.59 1.93
CA PHE A 1 -15.92 -3.29 3.24
C PHE A 1 -16.03 -1.81 3.57
N TRP A 2 -15.46 -0.89 2.76
CA TRP A 2 -15.44 0.56 3.06
C TRP A 2 -16.79 1.26 3.25
N LEU A 3 -17.91 0.67 2.84
CA LEU A 3 -19.25 1.19 3.17
C LEU A 3 -19.58 1.13 4.67
N GLY A 4 -18.80 0.41 5.47
CA GLY A 4 -18.98 0.32 6.93
C GLY A 4 -17.69 0.15 7.72
N GLY A 5 -16.53 0.39 7.11
CA GLY A 5 -15.24 0.31 7.78
C GLY A 5 -14.24 1.29 7.18
N ASP A 6 -13.14 1.53 7.88
CA ASP A 6 -12.22 2.62 7.55
C ASP A 6 -11.02 2.15 6.72
N PHE A 7 -10.48 0.98 7.06
CA PHE A 7 -9.14 0.59 6.65
C PHE A 7 -9.09 -0.79 6.00
N ILE A 8 -8.45 -0.88 4.85
CA ILE A 8 -8.12 -2.15 4.18
C ILE A 8 -6.60 -2.23 4.02
N LYS A 9 -6.02 -3.42 4.21
CA LYS A 9 -4.63 -3.72 3.83
C LYS A 9 -4.59 -4.73 2.70
N ASN A 10 -3.54 -4.69 1.89
CA ASN A 10 -3.14 -5.90 1.19
C ASN A 10 -2.84 -7.01 2.21
N ASP A 11 -3.16 -8.24 1.85
CA ASP A 11 -2.58 -9.40 2.53
C ASP A 11 -1.09 -9.52 2.15
N GLU A 12 -0.25 -10.18 2.97
CA GLU A 12 1.20 -10.09 2.78
C GLU A 12 1.73 -10.55 1.41
N PRO A 13 1.18 -11.57 0.73
CA PRO A 13 1.74 -12.00 -0.54
C PRO A 13 1.21 -11.18 -1.72
N GLN A 14 0.22 -10.31 -1.52
CA GLN A 14 -0.40 -9.57 -2.63
C GLN A 14 0.54 -8.50 -3.16
N GLY A 15 0.79 -8.50 -4.47
CA GLY A 15 1.70 -7.57 -5.12
C GLY A 15 1.46 -7.51 -6.63
N ASN A 16 2.35 -8.13 -7.40
CA ASN A 16 2.34 -8.08 -8.88
C ASN A 16 2.19 -9.46 -9.53
N GLN A 17 1.25 -10.27 -9.04
CA GLN A 17 0.98 -11.59 -9.63
C GLN A 17 0.43 -11.45 -11.06
N PRO A 18 0.70 -12.40 -11.98
CA PRO A 18 0.25 -12.30 -13.38
C PRO A 18 -1.26 -12.19 -13.56
N PHE A 19 -2.04 -12.74 -12.63
CA PHE A 19 -3.52 -12.69 -12.64
C PHE A 19 -4.10 -11.47 -11.93
N ALA A 20 -3.26 -10.67 -11.25
CA ALA A 20 -3.63 -9.43 -10.57
C ALA A 20 -2.46 -8.43 -10.68
N PRO A 21 -2.23 -7.86 -11.88
CA PRO A 21 -1.11 -6.95 -12.10
C PRO A 21 -1.19 -5.72 -11.19
N PHE A 22 -0.09 -5.39 -10.51
CA PHE A 22 -0.05 -4.37 -9.46
C PHE A 22 -0.64 -3.03 -9.93
N ARG A 23 -0.22 -2.58 -11.13
CA ARG A 23 -0.64 -1.29 -11.68
C ARG A 23 -2.15 -1.21 -11.92
N GLU A 24 -2.73 -2.30 -12.43
CA GLU A 24 -4.16 -2.39 -12.68
C GLU A 24 -4.93 -2.47 -11.36
N THR A 25 -4.48 -3.31 -10.43
CA THR A 25 -5.11 -3.44 -9.11
C THR A 25 -5.12 -2.12 -8.35
N MET A 26 -3.99 -1.39 -8.28
CA MET A 26 -3.94 -0.10 -7.58
C MET A 26 -4.86 0.95 -8.21
N ARG A 27 -4.99 0.99 -9.54
CA ARG A 27 -5.94 1.88 -10.23
C ARG A 27 -7.39 1.56 -9.84
N LEU A 28 -7.74 0.28 -9.78
CA LEU A 28 -9.08 -0.17 -9.38
C LEU A 28 -9.36 0.07 -7.89
N VAL A 29 -8.35 -0.06 -7.03
CA VAL A 29 -8.48 0.25 -5.59
C VAL A 29 -8.65 1.75 -5.37
N ALA A 30 -7.88 2.60 -6.05
CA ALA A 30 -8.03 4.06 -5.98
C ALA A 30 -9.44 4.50 -6.46
N ASP A 31 -9.96 3.88 -7.52
CA ASP A 31 -11.34 4.10 -7.97
C ASP A 31 -12.38 3.65 -6.93
N ALA A 32 -12.17 2.47 -6.33
CA ALA A 32 -13.06 1.98 -5.27
C ALA A 32 -13.03 2.88 -4.03
N MET A 33 -11.88 3.44 -3.68
CA MET A 33 -11.75 4.41 -2.58
C MET A 33 -12.57 5.67 -2.88
N ARG A 34 -12.40 6.28 -4.06
CA ARG A 34 -13.19 7.46 -4.46
C ARG A 34 -14.69 7.19 -4.39
N ARG A 35 -15.16 6.10 -5.01
CA ARG A 35 -16.58 5.73 -4.99
C ARG A 35 -17.11 5.52 -3.57
N ALA A 36 -16.34 4.88 -2.70
CA ALA A 36 -16.74 4.67 -1.32
C ALA A 36 -16.79 5.99 -0.53
N GLN A 37 -15.81 6.88 -0.71
CA GLN A 37 -15.80 8.20 -0.06
C GLN A 37 -16.96 9.08 -0.55
N ASP A 38 -17.27 9.06 -1.85
CA ASP A 38 -18.40 9.78 -2.43
C ASP A 38 -19.74 9.27 -1.87
N GLU A 39 -19.87 7.95 -1.70
CA GLU A 39 -21.09 7.31 -1.19
C GLU A 39 -21.30 7.54 0.31
N THR A 40 -20.22 7.50 1.10
CA THR A 40 -20.33 7.60 2.57
C THR A 40 -20.09 9.01 3.12
N GLY A 41 -19.43 9.89 2.36
CA GLY A 41 -18.96 11.19 2.85
C GLY A 41 -17.85 11.10 3.91
N GLU A 42 -17.17 9.95 4.02
CA GLU A 42 -16.17 9.66 5.06
C GLU A 42 -14.84 9.29 4.40
N PRO A 43 -13.69 9.68 4.98
CA PRO A 43 -12.38 9.27 4.49
C PRO A 43 -12.17 7.76 4.64
N LYS A 44 -11.48 7.14 3.68
CA LYS A 44 -11.16 5.71 3.66
C LYS A 44 -9.68 5.52 3.47
N LEU A 45 -9.11 4.50 4.10
CA LEU A 45 -7.67 4.26 4.18
C LEU A 45 -7.28 2.92 3.54
N PHE A 46 -6.13 2.89 2.86
CA PHE A 46 -5.58 1.68 2.26
C PHE A 46 -4.10 1.48 2.60
N SER A 47 -3.70 0.26 2.94
CA SER A 47 -2.30 -0.10 3.14
C SER A 47 -1.80 -0.98 1.99
N ALA A 48 -1.03 -0.38 1.09
CA ALA A 48 -0.49 -1.04 -0.10
C ALA A 48 0.79 -1.79 0.22
N ASN A 49 0.89 -3.06 -0.19
CA ASN A 49 2.13 -3.82 -0.05
C ASN A 49 3.16 -3.36 -1.10
N ILE A 50 4.28 -2.83 -0.63
CA ILE A 50 5.40 -2.41 -1.49
C ILE A 50 6.64 -3.28 -1.30
N THR A 51 6.55 -4.38 -0.57
CA THR A 51 7.66 -5.29 -0.30
C THR A 51 8.26 -5.85 -1.59
N ALA A 52 9.57 -5.69 -1.75
CA ALA A 52 10.38 -6.28 -2.81
C ALA A 52 11.84 -6.37 -2.35
N ASP A 53 12.60 -7.31 -2.93
CA ASP A 53 14.03 -7.47 -2.63
C ASP A 53 14.85 -6.27 -3.12
N ASP A 54 14.52 -5.77 -4.32
CA ASP A 54 15.16 -4.59 -4.90
C ASP A 54 14.57 -3.31 -4.28
N PRO A 55 15.38 -2.47 -3.61
CA PRO A 55 14.93 -1.17 -3.10
C PRO A 55 14.32 -0.27 -4.19
N PHE A 56 14.81 -0.35 -5.43
CA PHE A 56 14.27 0.44 -6.53
C PHE A 56 12.87 -0.01 -6.95
N GLU A 57 12.56 -1.31 -6.83
CA GLU A 57 11.20 -1.82 -7.02
C GLU A 57 10.26 -1.33 -5.90
N MET A 58 10.72 -1.31 -4.65
CA MET A 58 9.93 -0.73 -3.54
C MET A 58 9.62 0.75 -3.78
N ILE A 59 10.62 1.51 -4.24
CA ILE A 59 10.48 2.93 -4.57
C ILE A 59 9.50 3.10 -5.73
N ALA A 60 9.66 2.34 -6.82
CA ALA A 60 8.77 2.42 -7.97
C ALA A 60 7.32 2.08 -7.63
N ARG A 61 7.08 1.07 -6.77
CA ARG A 61 5.74 0.75 -6.26
C ARG A 61 5.16 1.88 -5.43
N GLY A 62 5.92 2.40 -4.48
CA GLY A 62 5.47 3.48 -3.61
C GLY A 62 5.14 4.75 -4.39
N GLU A 63 6.01 5.17 -5.31
CA GLU A 63 5.78 6.33 -6.20
C GLU A 63 4.53 6.15 -7.05
N TYR A 64 4.38 4.97 -7.68
CA TYR A 64 3.20 4.67 -8.48
C TYR A 64 1.91 4.71 -7.67
N VAL A 65 1.92 4.17 -6.44
CA VAL A 65 0.75 4.22 -5.55
C VAL A 65 0.40 5.68 -5.23
N LEU A 66 1.35 6.52 -4.83
CA LEU A 66 1.04 7.92 -4.49
C LEU A 66 0.54 8.71 -5.71
N GLU A 67 1.15 8.53 -6.87
CA GLU A 67 0.70 9.16 -8.12
C GLU A 67 -0.72 8.70 -8.49
N THR A 68 -1.02 7.40 -8.34
CA THR A 68 -2.34 6.82 -8.69
C THR A 68 -3.45 7.27 -7.73
N PHE A 69 -3.14 7.42 -6.44
CA PHE A 69 -4.12 7.86 -5.44
C PHE A 69 -4.30 9.38 -5.41
N ALA A 70 -3.35 10.14 -5.96
CA ALA A 70 -3.43 11.58 -6.22
C ALA A 70 -3.92 12.38 -5.00
N GLU A 71 -5.12 12.97 -5.06
CA GLU A 71 -5.71 13.72 -3.96
C GLU A 71 -5.95 12.90 -2.68
N ASN A 72 -5.95 11.57 -2.79
CA ASN A 72 -6.05 10.63 -1.67
C ASN A 72 -4.70 9.99 -1.30
N ALA A 73 -3.57 10.57 -1.73
CA ALA A 73 -2.24 10.01 -1.46
C ALA A 73 -1.89 9.99 0.05
N ASP A 74 -2.46 10.87 0.86
CA ASP A 74 -2.34 10.90 2.32
C ASP A 74 -3.25 9.88 3.03
N HIS A 75 -4.17 9.23 2.30
CA HIS A 75 -4.99 8.14 2.78
C HIS A 75 -4.30 6.76 2.63
N VAL A 76 -3.05 6.74 2.16
CA VAL A 76 -2.28 5.53 1.90
C VAL A 76 -1.27 5.27 3.01
N ALA A 77 -1.22 4.02 3.47
CA ALA A 77 -0.10 3.47 4.23
C ALA A 77 0.74 2.53 3.34
N PHE A 78 2.02 2.38 3.66
CA PHE A 78 2.89 1.41 3.01
C PHE A 78 3.14 0.21 3.91
N LEU A 79 2.66 -0.96 3.47
CA LEU A 79 2.95 -2.23 4.10
C LEU A 79 4.31 -2.74 3.63
N VAL A 80 5.15 -3.11 4.58
CA VAL A 80 6.44 -3.77 4.36
C VAL A 80 6.53 -4.98 5.26
N ASP A 81 6.76 -6.16 4.68
CA ASP A 81 7.07 -7.37 5.43
C ASP A 81 8.49 -7.30 6.02
N GLY A 82 8.63 -6.58 7.13
CA GLY A 82 9.95 -6.24 7.68
C GLY A 82 10.73 -7.42 8.26
N TYR A 83 10.06 -8.54 8.58
CA TYR A 83 10.73 -9.75 9.03
C TYR A 83 11.38 -10.50 7.85
N VAL A 84 10.59 -10.93 6.86
CA VAL A 84 11.12 -11.65 5.68
C VAL A 84 11.88 -10.75 4.71
N GLY A 85 11.48 -9.49 4.52
CA GLY A 85 12.20 -8.51 3.70
C GLY A 85 13.37 -7.81 4.42
N GLY A 86 13.48 -8.03 5.73
CA GLY A 86 14.57 -7.55 6.58
C GLY A 86 14.54 -6.03 6.90
N PRO A 87 15.41 -5.58 7.81
CA PRO A 87 15.46 -4.18 8.25
C PRO A 87 15.79 -3.18 7.15
N ALA A 88 16.46 -3.63 6.08
CA ALA A 88 16.77 -2.80 4.92
C ALA A 88 15.49 -2.35 4.20
N ALA A 89 14.53 -3.27 3.94
CA ALA A 89 13.26 -2.93 3.32
C ALA A 89 12.45 -1.91 4.14
N VAL A 90 12.41 -2.11 5.47
CA VAL A 90 11.78 -1.17 6.41
C VAL A 90 12.42 0.21 6.32
N THR A 91 13.75 0.26 6.30
CA THR A 91 14.51 1.52 6.23
C THR A 91 14.35 2.22 4.88
N THR A 92 14.28 1.47 3.77
CA THR A 92 14.00 2.00 2.44
C THR A 92 12.67 2.75 2.43
N CYS A 93 11.59 2.12 2.90
CA CYS A 93 10.30 2.79 2.99
C CYS A 93 10.34 3.99 3.95
N ARG A 94 10.90 3.80 5.15
CA ARG A 94 10.95 4.86 6.18
C ARG A 94 11.66 6.13 5.72
N ARG A 95 12.73 5.99 4.93
CA ARG A 95 13.55 7.12 4.47
C ARG A 95 13.05 7.71 3.16
N ARG A 96 12.55 6.88 2.23
CA ARG A 96 12.00 7.37 0.95
C ARG A 96 10.66 8.08 1.13
N PHE A 97 9.78 7.52 1.96
CA PHE A 97 8.40 7.97 2.12
C PHE A 97 8.10 8.37 3.57
N PRO A 98 8.81 9.36 4.15
CA PRO A 98 8.69 9.69 5.57
C PRO A 98 7.34 10.33 5.95
N ALA A 99 6.58 10.83 4.97
CA ALA A 99 5.26 11.41 5.17
C ALA A 99 4.13 10.36 5.12
N GLN A 100 4.43 9.11 4.71
CA GLN A 100 3.44 8.03 4.61
C GLN A 100 3.54 7.12 5.83
N PHE A 101 2.40 6.61 6.31
CA PHE A 101 2.39 5.69 7.44
C PHE A 101 3.11 4.39 7.05
N LEU A 102 4.17 4.03 7.79
CA LEU A 102 4.90 2.79 7.60
C LEU A 102 4.25 1.67 8.42
N HIS A 103 3.57 0.76 7.73
CA HIS A 103 2.93 -0.42 8.30
C HIS A 103 3.91 -1.61 8.26
N TYR A 104 4.58 -1.87 9.39
CA TYR A 104 5.44 -3.04 9.54
C TYR A 104 4.58 -4.30 9.66
N HIS A 105 4.64 -5.18 8.66
CA HIS A 105 4.09 -6.53 8.74
C HIS A 105 5.18 -7.54 9.10
N ARG A 106 4.83 -8.58 9.87
CA ARG A 106 5.79 -9.45 10.54
C ARG A 106 5.75 -10.90 10.07
N ALA A 107 5.28 -11.17 8.84
CA ALA A 107 5.19 -12.54 8.30
C ALA A 107 6.50 -13.33 8.53
N GLY A 108 6.39 -14.57 8.99
CA GLY A 108 7.52 -15.46 9.24
C GLY A 108 8.20 -15.34 10.61
N HIS A 109 7.75 -14.46 11.52
CA HIS A 109 8.41 -14.20 12.81
C HIS A 109 8.34 -15.34 13.86
N GLY A 110 7.54 -16.38 13.61
CA GLY A 110 7.17 -17.42 14.57
C GLY A 110 8.05 -18.65 14.52
#